data_AF-A0A8T4IV90-F1
#
_entry.id   AF-A0A8T4IV90-F1
#
_cell.length_a   1.000
_cell.length_b   1.000
_cell.length_c   1.000
_cell.angle_alpha   90.00
_cell.angle_beta   90.00
_cell.angle_gamma   90.00
#
_symmetry.space_group_name_H-M   'P 1'
#
loop_
_entity.id
_entity.type
_entity.pdbx_description
1 polymer ?
#
loop_
_entity_poly.entity_id
_entity_poly.type
_entity_poly.pdbx_seq_one_letter_code
_entity_poly.pdbx_strand_id
1 'polypeptide(L)'
;MCGCWTWWRTGGSKRLPRSCAGTWTRSGCSRRAADGSLTASRGRVCASPSSFVLGSGSSRSSGCINPHLESTPPSESGTPAPFGEPLPEGPVAIAAITSCTNTANPTLIVQAALLAERAVRAGLNAKPWVKTSLSPGSRVVEDYLREAGLLTALERTGFHIVGFGCMTCIGNSGPLHAELERLAAAEAADPVAVLSGNRNFAGRVNPRVAHSYLASPPLVVAYALAGSVLHDFARDPPGTDASGAPVLLKDLWPTDEEVAARVAAAVRPEMFRANAARLREGTQAWRDIEAPGGTRFRWDPDSTYIRRPPHLTDLPAEASERLRVDRARVLLLLGDDVTTDHISPAGAIKADTPAGKYLTEHGIERRDFNSYGSRRGNHEVMIRGTFANIRLRNQIAPGTEGGYTRDFTQEGGPVSFIYDASQNYQAQGTPLVILAGKEYGSGSSRDWAAKGTALLGVKAVIAESYERIHRSNLIGMGVLPLQFPEGASAESLGLGGEETFSISGITALNDGGIPETVKVTTDNGVAFDAKVRIDTPGEADYYRNGGILQYVLRSLISK
;
A
#
# COMPACT_ATOMS: atom_id res chain seq x y z
N MET A 1 3.79 -13.79 6.33
CA MET A 1 5.00 -13.29 7.02
C MET A 1 4.90 -11.78 7.17
N CYS A 2 4.40 -11.30 8.30
CA CYS A 2 4.57 -9.91 8.73
C CYS A 2 5.90 -9.83 9.46
N GLY A 3 6.81 -8.95 9.00
CA GLY A 3 8.08 -8.69 9.68
C GLY A 3 7.83 -7.92 10.98
N CYS A 4 7.57 -8.64 12.06
CA CYS A 4 7.69 -8.10 13.41
C CYS A 4 9.13 -8.32 13.84
N TRP A 5 9.91 -7.23 13.92
CA TRP A 5 11.26 -7.29 14.47
C TRP A 5 11.15 -7.56 15.97
N THR A 6 11.43 -8.80 16.37
CA THR A 6 11.52 -9.21 17.77
C THR A 6 12.80 -8.64 18.37
N TRP A 7 12.66 -7.92 19.48
CA TRP A 7 13.77 -7.44 20.30
C TRP A 7 14.66 -8.62 20.72
N TRP A 8 15.93 -8.61 20.31
CA TRP A 8 16.95 -9.49 20.84
C TRP A 8 17.36 -9.01 22.24
N ARG A 9 16.89 -9.67 23.30
CA ARG A 9 17.53 -9.59 24.62
C ARG A 9 18.76 -10.48 24.60
N THR A 10 19.93 -9.87 24.70
CA THR A 10 21.21 -10.54 24.93
C THR A 10 21.14 -11.34 26.23
N GLY A 11 21.40 -12.65 26.12
CA GLY A 11 21.56 -13.53 27.27
C GLY A 11 22.81 -13.17 28.06
N GLY A 12 22.62 -12.70 29.28
CA GLY A 12 23.65 -12.63 30.32
C GLY A 12 23.25 -13.54 31.46
N SER A 13 23.97 -14.64 31.63
CA SER A 13 23.78 -15.56 32.75
C SER A 13 24.25 -14.91 34.05
N LYS A 14 23.32 -14.58 34.95
CA LYS A 14 23.60 -14.49 36.39
C LYS A 14 22.46 -15.16 37.16
N ARG A 15 22.79 -16.29 37.81
CA ARG A 15 21.97 -16.94 38.83
C ARG A 15 21.79 -16.00 40.01
N LEU A 16 20.57 -15.87 40.53
CA LEU A 16 20.26 -15.52 41.94
C LEU A 16 18.87 -16.11 42.31
N PRO A 17 18.55 -16.31 43.60
CA PRO A 17 17.91 -17.53 44.09
C PRO A 17 16.39 -17.46 44.31
N ARG A 18 15.81 -18.64 44.53
CA ARG A 18 14.43 -18.90 44.92
C ARG A 18 14.10 -18.25 46.28
N SER A 19 13.01 -17.48 46.34
CA SER A 19 11.87 -17.65 47.26
C SER A 19 11.02 -16.38 47.31
N CYS A 20 9.73 -16.49 47.01
CA CYS A 20 8.63 -16.06 47.88
C CYS A 20 7.29 -16.21 47.14
N ALA A 21 6.40 -16.97 47.77
CA ALA A 21 5.02 -17.15 47.37
C ALA A 21 4.22 -15.85 47.55
N GLY A 22 3.27 -15.60 46.66
CA GLY A 22 2.35 -14.46 46.75
C GLY A 22 1.20 -14.60 45.76
N THR A 23 0.08 -15.10 46.27
CA THR A 23 -1.26 -15.12 45.67
C THR A 23 -1.67 -13.74 45.12
N TRP A 24 -2.20 -13.69 43.90
CA TRP A 24 -2.92 -12.52 43.38
C TRP A 24 -4.41 -12.86 43.22
N THR A 25 -5.21 -12.28 44.11
CA THR A 25 -6.68 -12.25 44.05
C THR A 25 -7.17 -11.10 43.17
N ARG A 26 -8.34 -11.32 42.54
CA ARG A 26 -9.09 -10.34 41.75
C ARG A 26 -9.63 -9.20 42.62
N SER A 27 -9.46 -7.98 42.17
CA SER A 27 -10.32 -6.81 42.44
C SER A 27 -10.44 -6.07 41.10
N GLY A 28 -11.59 -5.63 40.60
CA GLY A 28 -12.71 -4.96 41.24
C GLY A 28 -12.91 -3.67 40.43
N CYS A 29 -13.57 -3.77 39.27
CA CYS A 29 -13.82 -2.64 38.38
C CYS A 29 -15.16 -2.00 38.75
N SER A 30 -15.12 -0.85 39.44
CA SER A 30 -16.30 -0.05 39.77
C SER A 30 -16.50 1.06 38.73
N ARG A 31 -17.75 1.15 38.26
CA ARG A 31 -18.27 2.20 37.38
C ARG A 31 -18.20 3.55 38.11
N ARG A 32 -17.75 4.60 37.41
CA ARG A 32 -18.10 5.98 37.72
C ARG A 32 -18.72 6.63 36.49
N ALA A 33 -19.99 6.96 36.63
CA ALA A 33 -20.72 7.85 35.75
C ALA A 33 -20.22 9.29 35.94
N ALA A 34 -20.08 10.03 34.86
CA ALA A 34 -19.89 11.47 34.87
C ALA A 34 -21.04 12.07 34.06
N ASP A 35 -21.93 12.76 34.77
CA ASP A 35 -22.92 13.68 34.21
C ASP A 35 -22.19 14.87 33.57
N GLY A 36 -22.54 15.17 32.32
CA GLY A 36 -22.09 16.34 31.59
C GLY A 36 -23.22 16.84 30.70
N SER A 37 -23.92 17.86 31.18
CA SER A 37 -25.00 18.55 30.48
C SER A 37 -24.48 19.31 29.26
N LEU A 38 -25.00 18.98 28.07
CA LEU A 38 -24.81 19.75 26.85
C LEU A 38 -25.99 20.71 26.68
N THR A 39 -25.76 22.00 26.95
CA THR A 39 -26.67 23.09 26.60
C THR A 39 -26.42 23.53 25.15
N ALA A 40 -27.46 23.44 24.34
CA ALA A 40 -27.47 23.94 22.97
C ALA A 40 -27.68 25.46 22.96
N SER A 41 -26.73 26.22 22.43
CA SER A 41 -26.90 27.65 22.12
C SER A 41 -27.19 27.83 20.62
N ARG A 42 -28.40 28.30 20.31
CA ARG A 42 -28.78 28.82 19.00
C ARG A 42 -28.22 30.24 18.87
N GLY A 43 -27.31 30.44 17.92
CA GLY A 43 -26.86 31.77 17.49
C GLY A 43 -27.21 32.01 16.02
N ARG A 44 -28.20 32.87 15.77
CA ARG A 44 -28.41 33.55 14.47
C ARG A 44 -27.61 34.84 14.49
N VAL A 45 -26.80 35.09 13.46
CA VAL A 45 -26.41 36.44 13.08
C VAL A 45 -26.43 36.54 11.55
N CYS A 46 -27.17 37.55 11.08
CA CYS A 46 -27.36 37.94 9.69
C CYS A 46 -26.11 38.61 9.12
N ALA A 47 -25.86 38.45 7.82
CA ALA A 47 -25.00 39.34 7.04
C ALA A 47 -25.74 39.75 5.75
N SER A 48 -25.85 41.06 5.55
CA SER A 48 -26.47 41.72 4.39
C SER A 48 -25.51 41.79 3.19
N PRO A 49 -26.01 41.98 1.96
CA PRO A 49 -25.20 41.89 0.75
C PRO A 49 -24.66 43.26 0.31
N SER A 50 -23.40 43.29 -0.13
CA SER A 50 -22.85 44.40 -0.92
C SER A 50 -22.33 43.88 -2.25
N SER A 51 -23.00 44.34 -3.30
CA SER A 51 -22.71 44.20 -4.72
C SER A 51 -21.48 45.01 -5.15
N PHE A 52 -20.60 44.46 -6.01
CA PHE A 52 -20.19 45.09 -7.29
C PHE A 52 -19.26 44.17 -8.14
N VAL A 53 -19.72 43.93 -9.38
CA VAL A 53 -19.03 43.80 -10.68
C VAL A 53 -17.88 42.79 -10.88
N LEU A 54 -18.17 41.77 -11.68
CA LEU A 54 -17.20 40.86 -12.33
C LEU A 54 -16.78 41.40 -13.71
N GLY A 55 -15.47 41.54 -13.89
CA GLY A 55 -14.80 41.56 -15.19
C GLY A 55 -14.26 40.17 -15.54
N SER A 56 -14.43 39.79 -16.80
CA SER A 56 -14.16 38.50 -17.43
C SER A 56 -12.70 38.03 -17.39
N GLY A 57 -12.48 36.73 -17.15
CA GLY A 57 -11.21 36.03 -17.40
C GLY A 57 -11.27 34.56 -16.97
N SER A 58 -11.23 33.64 -17.93
CA SER A 58 -11.55 32.21 -17.84
C SER A 58 -10.81 31.40 -16.76
N SER A 59 -11.57 30.69 -15.91
CA SER A 59 -11.08 29.57 -15.09
C SER A 59 -11.76 28.26 -15.52
N ARG A 60 -10.94 27.23 -15.69
CA ARG A 60 -11.37 25.84 -15.95
C ARG A 60 -12.02 25.30 -14.68
N SER A 61 -13.26 24.84 -14.79
CA SER A 61 -14.03 24.30 -13.67
C SER A 61 -13.63 22.86 -13.35
N SER A 62 -13.20 22.66 -12.11
CA SER A 62 -13.23 21.40 -11.39
C SER A 62 -14.66 20.84 -11.40
N GLY A 63 -14.83 19.62 -11.91
CA GLY A 63 -16.14 18.96 -11.95
C GLY A 63 -16.58 18.51 -10.57
N CYS A 64 -17.52 19.24 -9.97
CA CYS A 64 -18.38 18.74 -8.92
C CYS A 64 -19.35 17.70 -9.52
N ILE A 65 -19.52 16.57 -8.84
CA ILE A 65 -20.51 15.55 -9.18
C ILE A 65 -21.89 16.21 -9.07
N ASN A 66 -22.60 16.28 -10.19
CA ASN A 66 -23.93 16.89 -10.29
C ASN A 66 -24.99 15.84 -9.93
N PRO A 67 -25.77 15.98 -8.85
CA PRO A 67 -26.95 15.14 -8.65
C PRO A 67 -28.04 15.65 -9.59
N HIS A 68 -28.66 14.77 -10.37
CA HIS A 68 -29.66 15.05 -11.43
C HIS A 68 -29.06 15.18 -12.84
N LEU A 69 -28.66 14.04 -13.41
CA LEU A 69 -28.80 13.77 -14.83
C LEU A 69 -30.05 12.90 -15.00
N GLU A 70 -31.03 13.44 -15.72
CA GLU A 70 -32.21 12.70 -16.15
C GLU A 70 -31.80 11.49 -17.00
N SER A 71 -32.51 10.39 -16.80
CA SER A 71 -32.33 9.13 -17.52
C SER A 71 -32.24 9.37 -19.03
N THR A 72 -31.12 8.98 -19.63
CA THR A 72 -30.95 9.00 -21.08
C THR A 72 -31.96 8.02 -21.70
N PRO A 73 -32.71 8.39 -22.75
CA PRO A 73 -33.60 7.45 -23.44
C PRO A 73 -32.76 6.32 -24.06
N PRO A 74 -33.33 5.10 -24.18
CA PRO A 74 -32.59 3.97 -24.74
C PRO A 74 -32.17 4.30 -26.18
N SER A 75 -30.87 4.23 -26.44
CA SER A 75 -30.36 4.37 -27.80
C SER A 75 -30.87 3.20 -28.64
N GLU A 76 -31.73 3.48 -29.60
CA GLU A 76 -31.98 2.59 -30.74
C GLU A 76 -30.70 2.53 -31.58
N SER A 77 -29.79 1.63 -31.21
CA SER A 77 -28.79 1.08 -32.12
C SER A 77 -28.61 -0.38 -31.77
N GLY A 78 -28.76 -1.27 -32.76
CA GLY A 78 -28.72 -2.73 -32.61
C GLY A 78 -27.35 -3.31 -32.23
N THR A 79 -26.57 -2.59 -31.44
CA THR A 79 -25.34 -3.12 -30.85
C THR A 79 -25.74 -3.95 -29.62
N PRO A 80 -25.44 -5.26 -29.59
CA PRO A 80 -25.71 -6.08 -28.41
C PRO A 80 -25.06 -5.46 -27.18
N ALA A 81 -25.78 -5.44 -26.06
CA ALA A 81 -25.21 -4.95 -24.81
C ALA A 81 -23.93 -5.76 -24.47
N PRO A 82 -22.86 -5.11 -23.98
CA PRO A 82 -21.50 -5.68 -23.92
C PRO A 82 -21.39 -6.97 -23.09
N PHE A 83 -22.37 -7.24 -22.22
CA PHE A 83 -22.43 -8.45 -21.39
C PHE A 83 -23.78 -9.18 -21.50
N GLY A 84 -24.52 -8.98 -22.60
CA GLY A 84 -25.88 -9.50 -22.76
C GLY A 84 -26.95 -8.73 -21.97
N GLU A 85 -26.53 -7.77 -21.14
CA GLU A 85 -27.36 -6.81 -20.43
C GLU A 85 -26.65 -5.44 -20.34
N PRO A 86 -27.39 -4.32 -20.17
CA PRO A 86 -26.81 -2.99 -20.06
C PRO A 86 -25.83 -2.88 -18.90
N LEU A 87 -24.69 -2.24 -19.12
CA LEU A 87 -23.73 -1.95 -18.08
C LEU A 87 -24.22 -0.74 -17.26
N PRO A 88 -24.36 -0.83 -15.92
CA PRO A 88 -24.82 0.28 -15.11
C PRO A 88 -23.71 1.31 -14.89
N GLU A 89 -24.08 2.49 -14.38
CA GLU A 89 -23.12 3.43 -13.79
C GLU A 89 -22.44 2.82 -12.55
N GLY A 90 -21.20 3.21 -12.30
CA GLY A 90 -20.36 2.64 -11.23
C GLY A 90 -20.30 1.11 -11.26
N PRO A 91 -20.00 0.47 -12.41
CA PRO A 91 -20.05 -0.98 -12.52
C PRO A 91 -18.98 -1.62 -11.61
N VAL A 92 -19.41 -2.61 -10.82
CA VAL A 92 -18.51 -3.41 -9.99
C VAL A 92 -17.73 -4.35 -10.91
N ALA A 93 -16.50 -3.98 -11.26
CA ALA A 93 -15.64 -4.78 -12.12
C ALA A 93 -14.94 -5.91 -11.35
N ILE A 94 -14.67 -5.72 -10.06
CA ILE A 94 -14.04 -6.71 -9.18
C ILE A 94 -14.84 -6.82 -7.89
N ALA A 95 -15.22 -8.05 -7.52
CA ALA A 95 -15.77 -8.39 -6.21
C ALA A 95 -14.90 -9.48 -5.57
N ALA A 96 -14.08 -9.13 -4.58
CA ALA A 96 -13.08 -10.04 -4.03
C ALA A 96 -13.24 -10.27 -2.53
N ILE A 97 -13.59 -11.51 -2.14
CA ILE A 97 -13.43 -11.99 -0.77
C ILE A 97 -11.97 -12.38 -0.60
N THR A 98 -11.19 -11.49 0.01
CA THR A 98 -9.73 -11.56 0.09
C THR A 98 -9.25 -11.04 1.45
N SER A 99 -7.93 -11.00 1.64
CA SER A 99 -7.23 -10.48 2.81
C SER A 99 -7.37 -11.31 4.09
N CYS A 100 -6.23 -11.48 4.77
CA CYS A 100 -6.19 -12.06 6.11
C CYS A 100 -7.02 -11.27 7.15
N THR A 101 -7.35 -10.00 6.90
CA THR A 101 -8.22 -9.20 7.78
C THR A 101 -9.58 -9.83 7.98
N ASN A 102 -10.23 -10.29 6.89
CA ASN A 102 -11.59 -10.80 6.95
C ASN A 102 -11.67 -12.32 6.76
N THR A 103 -10.77 -12.92 5.97
CA THR A 103 -10.79 -14.38 5.76
C THR A 103 -10.34 -15.17 6.99
N ALA A 104 -9.70 -14.51 7.97
CA ALA A 104 -9.37 -15.12 9.26
C ALA A 104 -10.55 -15.13 10.23
N ASN A 105 -11.67 -14.49 9.89
CA ASN A 105 -12.88 -14.43 10.72
C ASN A 105 -13.95 -15.39 10.16
N PRO A 106 -14.16 -16.58 10.78
CA PRO A 106 -15.14 -17.55 10.28
C PRO A 106 -16.57 -17.01 10.25
N THR A 107 -16.94 -16.12 11.18
CA THR A 107 -18.29 -15.52 11.23
C THR A 107 -18.60 -14.80 9.92
N LEU A 108 -17.70 -13.95 9.44
CA LEU A 108 -17.93 -13.18 8.22
C LEU A 108 -17.92 -14.05 6.96
N ILE A 109 -17.06 -15.07 6.91
CA ILE A 109 -17.00 -15.99 5.77
C ILE A 109 -18.23 -16.89 5.72
N VAL A 110 -18.68 -17.43 6.85
CA VAL A 110 -19.92 -18.21 6.94
C VAL A 110 -21.13 -17.35 6.62
N GLN A 111 -21.18 -16.09 7.09
CA GLN A 111 -22.23 -15.14 6.73
C GLN A 111 -22.30 -14.89 5.23
N ALA A 112 -21.16 -14.67 4.56
CA ALA A 112 -21.09 -14.51 3.11
C ALA A 112 -21.59 -15.77 2.37
N ALA A 113 -21.21 -16.95 2.86
CA ALA A 113 -21.60 -18.20 2.24
C ALA A 113 -23.09 -18.52 2.42
N LEU A 114 -23.68 -18.17 3.57
CA LEU A 114 -25.13 -18.28 3.80
C LEU A 114 -25.92 -17.31 2.91
N LEU A 115 -25.43 -16.08 2.73
CA LEU A 115 -26.02 -15.13 1.78
C LEU A 115 -25.96 -15.69 0.36
N ALA A 116 -24.82 -16.24 -0.06
CA ALA A 116 -24.67 -16.89 -1.35
C ALA A 116 -25.61 -18.10 -1.51
N GLU A 117 -25.79 -18.91 -0.46
CA GLU A 117 -26.73 -20.04 -0.46
C GLU A 117 -28.16 -19.59 -0.72
N ARG A 118 -28.61 -18.51 -0.06
CA ARG A 118 -29.94 -17.94 -0.27
C ARG A 118 -30.08 -17.33 -1.66
N ALA A 119 -29.08 -16.60 -2.15
CA ALA A 119 -29.06 -16.04 -3.49
C ALA A 119 -29.23 -17.15 -4.54
N VAL A 120 -28.50 -18.24 -4.38
CA VAL A 120 -28.57 -19.42 -5.24
C VAL A 120 -29.95 -20.08 -5.21
N ARG A 121 -30.58 -20.22 -4.03
CA ARG A 121 -31.94 -20.75 -3.91
C ARG A 121 -32.98 -19.84 -4.56
N ALA A 122 -32.75 -18.55 -4.53
CA ALA A 122 -33.55 -17.55 -5.23
C ALA A 122 -33.22 -17.45 -6.73
N GLY A 123 -32.29 -18.24 -7.27
CA GLY A 123 -31.93 -18.20 -8.70
C GLY A 123 -31.02 -17.03 -9.10
N LEU A 124 -30.46 -16.30 -8.13
CA LEU A 124 -29.57 -15.17 -8.36
C LEU A 124 -28.11 -15.63 -8.51
N ASN A 125 -27.36 -14.93 -9.37
CA ASN A 125 -25.92 -15.09 -9.56
C ASN A 125 -25.25 -13.72 -9.66
N ALA A 126 -23.91 -13.69 -9.56
CA ALA A 126 -23.16 -12.47 -9.81
C ALA A 126 -23.37 -11.97 -11.25
N LYS A 127 -23.35 -10.66 -11.42
CA LYS A 127 -23.51 -10.02 -12.72
C LYS A 127 -22.34 -10.37 -13.66
N PRO A 128 -22.59 -10.54 -14.96
CA PRO A 128 -21.63 -11.11 -15.93
C PRO A 128 -20.35 -10.28 -16.13
N TRP A 129 -20.39 -8.98 -15.83
CA TRP A 129 -19.21 -8.11 -15.87
C TRP A 129 -18.37 -8.14 -14.58
N VAL A 130 -18.87 -8.77 -13.51
CA VAL A 130 -18.22 -8.78 -12.20
C VAL A 130 -17.20 -9.91 -12.14
N LYS A 131 -15.92 -9.57 -12.00
CA LYS A 131 -14.87 -10.54 -11.70
C LYS A 131 -14.88 -10.90 -10.22
N THR A 132 -15.45 -12.07 -9.90
CA THR A 132 -15.55 -12.60 -8.55
C THR A 132 -14.33 -13.44 -8.15
N SER A 133 -13.98 -13.44 -6.86
CA SER A 133 -12.90 -14.30 -6.34
C SER A 133 -12.98 -14.53 -4.84
N LEU A 134 -12.66 -15.75 -4.40
CA LEU A 134 -12.40 -16.10 -3.00
C LEU A 134 -10.91 -16.46 -2.83
N SER A 135 -10.20 -15.74 -1.96
CA SER A 135 -8.77 -15.93 -1.70
C SER A 135 -8.52 -16.14 -0.20
N PRO A 136 -8.71 -17.37 0.32
CA PRO A 136 -8.61 -17.60 1.75
C PRO A 136 -7.18 -17.46 2.28
N GLY A 137 -7.04 -16.92 3.49
CA GLY A 137 -5.75 -16.84 4.17
C GLY A 137 -5.17 -18.18 4.63
N SER A 138 -5.99 -19.24 4.70
CA SER A 138 -5.56 -20.60 5.05
C SER A 138 -6.51 -21.65 4.47
N ARG A 139 -6.04 -22.90 4.39
CA ARG A 139 -6.83 -24.06 3.96
C ARG A 139 -7.96 -24.43 4.94
N VAL A 140 -7.86 -24.01 6.21
CA VAL A 140 -8.93 -24.26 7.21
C VAL A 140 -10.25 -23.63 6.76
N VAL A 141 -10.19 -22.51 6.03
CA VAL A 141 -11.38 -21.87 5.45
C VAL A 141 -12.08 -22.77 4.44
N GLU A 142 -11.32 -23.42 3.57
CA GLU A 142 -11.87 -24.40 2.63
C GLU A 142 -12.47 -25.59 3.39
N ASP A 143 -11.76 -26.12 4.38
CA ASP A 143 -12.19 -27.30 5.14
C ASP A 143 -13.56 -27.09 5.79
N TYR A 144 -13.76 -25.99 6.54
CA TYR A 144 -15.06 -25.76 7.19
C TYR A 144 -16.17 -25.37 6.20
N LEU A 145 -15.85 -24.71 5.08
CA LEU A 145 -16.84 -24.38 4.06
C LEU A 145 -17.32 -25.64 3.32
N ARG A 146 -16.42 -26.59 3.04
CA ARG A 146 -16.76 -27.88 2.44
C ARG A 146 -17.60 -28.72 3.39
N GLU A 147 -17.16 -28.87 4.65
CA GLU A 147 -17.88 -29.64 5.67
C GLU A 147 -19.29 -29.08 5.91
N ALA A 148 -19.44 -27.75 5.87
CA ALA A 148 -20.75 -27.10 6.04
C ALA A 148 -21.66 -27.17 4.81
N GLY A 149 -21.16 -27.68 3.67
CA GLY A 149 -21.86 -27.63 2.37
C GLY A 149 -21.99 -26.23 1.78
N LEU A 150 -21.24 -25.26 2.30
CA LEU A 150 -21.36 -23.83 1.97
C LEU A 150 -20.42 -23.40 0.83
N LEU A 151 -19.34 -24.14 0.56
CA LEU A 151 -18.42 -23.79 -0.53
C LEU A 151 -19.13 -23.79 -1.89
N THR A 152 -19.96 -24.80 -2.16
CA THR A 152 -20.70 -24.92 -3.42
C THR A 152 -21.60 -23.72 -3.68
N ALA A 153 -22.18 -23.12 -2.64
CA ALA A 153 -23.01 -21.92 -2.77
C ALA A 153 -22.18 -20.70 -3.21
N LEU A 154 -21.00 -20.52 -2.63
CA LEU A 154 -20.06 -19.47 -3.06
C LEU A 154 -19.61 -19.69 -4.52
N GLU A 155 -19.25 -20.92 -4.89
CA GLU A 155 -18.86 -21.25 -6.25
C GLU A 155 -19.97 -20.99 -7.27
N ARG A 156 -21.23 -21.33 -6.95
CA ARG A 156 -22.37 -21.05 -7.84
C ARG A 156 -22.63 -19.56 -8.06
N THR A 157 -22.29 -18.71 -7.08
CA THR A 157 -22.32 -17.24 -7.22
C THR A 157 -21.02 -16.66 -7.79
N GLY A 158 -20.12 -17.51 -8.28
CA GLY A 158 -18.85 -17.13 -8.93
C GLY A 158 -17.65 -17.00 -7.99
N PHE A 159 -17.83 -17.09 -6.67
CA PHE A 159 -16.75 -16.96 -5.69
C PHE A 159 -15.97 -18.27 -5.51
N HIS A 160 -15.30 -18.71 -6.58
CA HIS A 160 -14.39 -19.84 -6.53
C HIS A 160 -13.13 -19.53 -5.71
N ILE A 161 -12.58 -20.55 -5.05
CA ILE A 161 -11.25 -20.45 -4.45
C ILE A 161 -10.23 -20.32 -5.58
N VAL A 162 -9.62 -19.14 -5.70
CA VAL A 162 -8.61 -18.83 -6.74
C VAL A 162 -7.18 -18.96 -6.23
N GLY A 163 -6.99 -19.14 -4.93
CA GLY A 163 -5.67 -19.36 -4.32
C GLY A 163 -5.61 -19.03 -2.83
N PHE A 164 -4.58 -19.56 -2.17
CA PHE A 164 -4.30 -19.31 -0.75
C PHE A 164 -3.18 -18.29 -0.61
N GLY A 165 -3.53 -17.01 -0.51
CA GLY A 165 -2.54 -15.92 -0.46
C GLY A 165 -3.18 -14.53 -0.51
N CYS A 166 -2.35 -13.50 -0.60
CA CYS A 166 -2.84 -12.11 -0.57
C CYS A 166 -3.70 -11.75 -1.80
N MET A 167 -3.37 -12.27 -2.99
CA MET A 167 -4.16 -12.10 -4.22
C MET A 167 -4.59 -10.63 -4.46
N THR A 168 -5.87 -10.36 -4.69
CA THR A 168 -6.45 -9.02 -4.90
C THR A 168 -6.09 -8.01 -3.80
N CYS A 169 -5.92 -8.43 -2.54
CA CYS A 169 -5.56 -7.52 -1.44
C CYS A 169 -4.20 -6.83 -1.65
N ILE A 170 -3.26 -7.50 -2.34
CA ILE A 170 -1.93 -6.94 -2.64
C ILE A 170 -1.86 -6.33 -4.05
N GLY A 171 -2.98 -6.23 -4.77
CA GLY A 171 -3.03 -5.77 -6.16
C GLY A 171 -2.82 -6.87 -7.20
N ASN A 172 -2.67 -8.13 -6.78
CA ASN A 172 -2.59 -9.28 -7.69
C ASN A 172 -4.01 -9.70 -8.11
N SER A 173 -4.75 -8.77 -8.71
CA SER A 173 -6.14 -8.96 -9.14
C SER A 173 -6.26 -9.53 -10.56
N GLY A 174 -5.17 -9.56 -11.34
CA GLY A 174 -5.18 -9.97 -12.74
C GLY A 174 -5.88 -8.95 -13.66
N PRO A 175 -6.08 -9.28 -14.96
CA PRO A 175 -6.78 -8.40 -15.90
C PRO A 175 -8.26 -8.29 -15.55
N LEU A 176 -8.91 -7.19 -15.96
CA LEU A 176 -10.38 -7.11 -15.94
C LEU A 176 -10.95 -7.92 -17.12
N HIS A 177 -12.27 -8.01 -17.24
CA HIS A 177 -12.87 -8.47 -18.49
C HIS A 177 -12.42 -7.55 -19.64
N ALA A 178 -12.00 -8.13 -20.77
CA ALA A 178 -11.44 -7.37 -21.89
C ALA A 178 -12.39 -6.26 -22.37
N GLU A 179 -13.70 -6.52 -22.36
CA GLU A 179 -14.70 -5.54 -22.73
C GLU A 179 -14.81 -4.38 -21.72
N LEU A 180 -14.68 -4.64 -20.42
CA LEU A 180 -14.58 -3.57 -19.40
C LEU A 180 -13.29 -2.77 -19.56
N GLU A 181 -12.16 -3.40 -19.90
CA GLU A 181 -10.91 -2.67 -20.18
C GLU A 181 -11.06 -1.75 -21.40
N ARG A 182 -11.75 -2.22 -22.45
CA ARG A 182 -12.04 -1.45 -23.66
C ARG A 182 -12.94 -0.24 -23.34
N LEU A 183 -14.01 -0.45 -22.58
CA LEU A 183 -14.95 0.61 -22.19
C LEU A 183 -14.28 1.65 -21.28
N ALA A 184 -13.49 1.21 -20.30
CA ALA A 184 -12.74 2.10 -19.42
C ALA A 184 -11.69 2.92 -20.18
N ALA A 185 -11.00 2.31 -21.15
CA ALA A 185 -10.04 3.02 -21.99
C ALA A 185 -10.68 4.06 -22.92
N ALA A 186 -11.95 3.86 -23.29
CA ALA A 186 -12.74 4.80 -24.07
C ALA A 186 -13.47 5.84 -23.21
N GLU A 187 -13.21 5.88 -21.89
CA GLU A 187 -13.91 6.72 -20.92
C GLU A 187 -15.45 6.53 -20.92
N ALA A 188 -15.91 5.36 -21.40
CA ALA A 188 -17.32 4.99 -21.50
C ALA A 188 -17.83 4.24 -20.25
N ALA A 189 -16.95 3.87 -19.33
CA ALA A 189 -17.29 3.26 -18.04
C ALA A 189 -16.21 3.57 -17.01
N ASP A 190 -16.61 3.76 -15.74
CA ASP A 190 -15.68 3.90 -14.61
C ASP A 190 -15.77 2.66 -13.69
N PRO A 191 -14.94 1.62 -13.94
CA PRO A 191 -14.99 0.37 -13.19
C PRO A 191 -14.54 0.52 -11.75
N VAL A 192 -15.28 -0.09 -10.84
CA VAL A 192 -15.05 -0.04 -9.38
C VAL A 192 -14.70 -1.42 -8.84
N ALA A 193 -13.88 -1.47 -7.79
CA ALA A 193 -13.63 -2.69 -7.03
C ALA A 193 -14.29 -2.66 -5.65
N VAL A 194 -14.91 -3.77 -5.24
CA VAL A 194 -15.39 -4.00 -3.88
C VAL A 194 -14.65 -5.20 -3.32
N LEU A 195 -13.97 -5.03 -2.18
CA LEU A 195 -13.13 -6.09 -1.62
C LEU A 195 -13.16 -6.12 -0.10
N SER A 196 -13.01 -7.33 0.47
CA SER A 196 -12.85 -7.51 1.92
C SER A 196 -11.42 -7.28 2.40
N GLY A 197 -10.71 -6.36 1.74
CA GLY A 197 -9.35 -5.94 2.05
C GLY A 197 -9.27 -4.99 3.25
N ASN A 198 -8.10 -4.36 3.42
CA ASN A 198 -7.88 -3.31 4.42
C ASN A 198 -7.27 -2.02 3.85
N ARG A 199 -7.03 -1.98 2.54
CA ARG A 199 -6.43 -0.83 1.84
C ARG A 199 -7.05 -0.69 0.47
N ASN A 200 -7.35 0.54 0.09
CA ASN A 200 -8.05 0.90 -1.14
C ASN A 200 -7.45 2.15 -1.82
N PHE A 201 -6.14 2.40 -1.65
CA PHE A 201 -5.46 3.49 -2.34
C PHE A 201 -5.62 3.36 -3.87
N ALA A 202 -5.66 4.49 -4.57
CA ALA A 202 -5.85 4.53 -6.01
C ALA A 202 -4.80 3.67 -6.75
N GLY A 203 -5.24 2.84 -7.70
CA GLY A 203 -4.38 1.94 -8.47
C GLY A 203 -3.79 0.76 -7.69
N ARG A 204 -4.09 0.61 -6.39
CA ARG A 204 -3.56 -0.47 -5.55
C ARG A 204 -4.17 -1.82 -5.84
N VAL A 205 -5.49 -1.87 -6.00
CA VAL A 205 -6.26 -3.11 -6.21
C VAL A 205 -6.12 -3.59 -7.64
N ASN A 206 -6.27 -2.68 -8.60
CA ASN A 206 -6.05 -2.92 -10.02
C ASN A 206 -5.63 -1.59 -10.68
N PRO A 207 -4.66 -1.57 -11.61
CA PRO A 207 -4.21 -0.33 -12.25
C PRO A 207 -5.29 0.37 -13.10
N ARG A 208 -6.35 -0.34 -13.51
CA ARG A 208 -7.48 0.19 -14.28
C ARG A 208 -8.66 0.65 -13.43
N VAL A 209 -8.57 0.53 -12.11
CA VAL A 209 -9.64 0.88 -11.17
C VAL A 209 -9.18 2.07 -10.34
N ALA A 210 -9.89 3.19 -10.49
CA ALA A 210 -9.63 4.40 -9.70
C ALA A 210 -10.22 4.27 -8.29
N HIS A 211 -11.43 3.73 -8.19
CA HIS A 211 -12.20 3.66 -6.96
C HIS A 211 -12.27 2.23 -6.41
N SER A 212 -11.99 2.08 -5.11
CA SER A 212 -12.04 0.79 -4.43
C SER A 212 -12.71 0.94 -3.06
N TYR A 213 -13.65 0.06 -2.74
CA TYR A 213 -14.44 0.10 -1.51
C TYR A 213 -14.13 -1.12 -0.65
N LEU A 214 -13.80 -0.86 0.62
CA LEU A 214 -13.60 -1.91 1.61
C LEU A 214 -14.94 -2.27 2.23
N ALA A 215 -15.32 -3.55 2.15
CA ALA A 215 -16.60 -4.04 2.63
C ALA A 215 -16.44 -5.38 3.38
N SER A 216 -17.44 -5.76 4.18
CA SER A 216 -17.47 -7.11 4.75
C SER A 216 -17.65 -8.17 3.65
N PRO A 217 -17.16 -9.41 3.85
CA PRO A 217 -17.39 -10.50 2.90
C PRO A 217 -18.84 -10.67 2.39
N PRO A 218 -19.91 -10.62 3.21
CA PRO A 218 -21.28 -10.71 2.70
C PRO A 218 -21.68 -9.52 1.82
N LEU A 219 -21.21 -8.31 2.12
CA LEU A 219 -21.44 -7.15 1.25
C LEU A 219 -20.72 -7.29 -0.09
N VAL A 220 -19.53 -7.90 -0.12
CA VAL A 220 -18.84 -8.20 -1.38
C VAL A 220 -19.71 -9.10 -2.26
N VAL A 221 -20.35 -10.12 -1.68
CA VAL A 221 -21.30 -10.98 -2.42
C VAL A 221 -22.51 -10.17 -2.89
N ALA A 222 -23.11 -9.35 -2.01
CA ALA A 222 -24.27 -8.51 -2.36
C ALA A 222 -23.97 -7.56 -3.54
N TYR A 223 -22.82 -6.89 -3.54
CA TYR A 223 -22.41 -6.01 -4.64
C TYR A 223 -22.09 -6.79 -5.92
N ALA A 224 -21.65 -8.04 -5.84
CA ALA A 224 -21.49 -8.88 -7.01
C ALA A 224 -22.83 -9.27 -7.64
N LEU A 225 -23.86 -9.51 -6.83
CA LEU A 225 -25.23 -9.78 -7.30
C LEU A 225 -25.86 -8.53 -7.93
N ALA A 226 -25.67 -7.36 -7.33
CA ALA A 226 -26.20 -6.09 -7.84
C ALA A 226 -25.44 -5.56 -9.07
N GLY A 227 -24.11 -5.73 -9.11
CA GLY A 227 -23.25 -5.33 -10.22
C GLY A 227 -22.92 -3.84 -10.32
N SER A 228 -23.45 -2.99 -9.43
CA SER A 228 -23.10 -1.56 -9.34
C SER A 228 -22.87 -1.14 -7.90
N VAL A 229 -21.91 -0.23 -7.67
CA VAL A 229 -21.73 0.40 -6.34
C VAL A 229 -22.79 1.44 -6.02
N LEU A 230 -23.56 1.88 -7.02
CA LEU A 230 -24.66 2.84 -6.86
C LEU A 230 -26.01 2.17 -6.53
N HIS A 231 -26.02 0.84 -6.41
CA HIS A 231 -27.22 0.08 -6.07
C HIS A 231 -27.74 0.42 -4.66
N ASP A 232 -29.02 0.76 -4.53
CA ASP A 232 -29.64 1.00 -3.24
C ASP A 232 -30.30 -0.27 -2.69
N PHE A 233 -29.59 -0.99 -1.84
CA PHE A 233 -30.09 -2.24 -1.24
C PHE A 233 -31.32 -2.09 -0.33
N ALA A 234 -31.70 -0.87 0.07
CA ALA A 234 -32.91 -0.65 0.86
C ALA A 234 -34.17 -0.65 -0.01
N ARG A 235 -34.05 -0.28 -1.29
CA ARG A 235 -35.17 -0.09 -2.21
C ARG A 235 -35.17 -1.05 -3.39
N ASP A 236 -33.99 -1.34 -3.92
CA ASP A 236 -33.84 -2.02 -5.20
C ASP A 236 -33.44 -3.49 -4.99
N PRO A 237 -34.12 -4.45 -5.66
CA PRO A 237 -33.73 -5.85 -5.61
C PRO A 237 -32.48 -6.09 -6.48
N PRO A 238 -31.44 -6.81 -6.02
CA PRO A 238 -30.33 -7.25 -6.87
C PRO A 238 -30.78 -8.17 -8.03
N GLY A 239 -31.95 -8.77 -7.95
CA GLY A 239 -32.57 -9.50 -9.04
C GLY A 239 -33.93 -10.08 -8.67
N THR A 240 -34.49 -10.88 -9.57
CA THR A 240 -35.77 -11.55 -9.40
C THR A 240 -35.59 -13.06 -9.27
N ASP A 241 -36.48 -13.70 -8.55
CA ASP A 241 -36.50 -15.16 -8.47
C ASP A 241 -37.06 -15.82 -9.75
N ALA A 242 -37.12 -17.16 -9.76
CA ALA A 242 -37.64 -17.94 -10.88
C ALA A 242 -39.13 -17.66 -11.20
N SER A 243 -39.89 -17.08 -10.27
CA SER A 243 -41.28 -16.66 -10.49
C SER A 243 -41.40 -15.22 -11.00
N GLY A 244 -40.29 -14.48 -11.07
CA GLY A 244 -40.24 -13.07 -11.40
C GLY A 244 -40.45 -12.13 -10.21
N ALA A 245 -40.51 -12.65 -8.98
CA ALA A 245 -40.69 -11.82 -7.79
C ALA A 245 -39.37 -11.12 -7.41
N PRO A 246 -39.40 -9.83 -7.01
CA PRO A 246 -38.20 -9.12 -6.59
C PRO A 246 -37.65 -9.70 -5.29
N VAL A 247 -36.34 -9.93 -5.23
CA VAL A 247 -35.63 -10.44 -4.06
C VAL A 247 -34.80 -9.32 -3.47
N LEU A 248 -35.10 -8.87 -2.26
CA LEU A 248 -34.36 -7.79 -1.60
C LEU A 248 -33.18 -8.34 -0.80
N LEU A 249 -32.18 -7.48 -0.53
CA LEU A 249 -31.01 -7.89 0.26
C LEU A 249 -31.42 -8.44 1.65
N LYS A 250 -32.44 -7.85 2.27
CA LYS A 250 -32.95 -8.29 3.58
C LYS A 250 -33.45 -9.74 3.57
N ASP A 251 -33.93 -10.24 2.42
CA ASP A 251 -34.44 -11.60 2.27
C ASP A 251 -33.26 -12.60 2.16
N LEU A 252 -32.12 -12.12 1.65
CA LEU A 252 -30.88 -12.88 1.50
C LEU A 252 -29.99 -12.82 2.75
N TRP A 253 -30.17 -11.83 3.62
CA TRP A 253 -29.26 -11.58 4.74
C TRP A 253 -29.52 -12.55 5.91
N PRO A 254 -28.55 -13.41 6.31
CA PRO A 254 -28.74 -14.33 7.42
C PRO A 254 -28.75 -13.60 8.78
N THR A 255 -29.46 -14.14 9.77
CA THR A 255 -29.44 -13.62 11.14
C THR A 255 -28.16 -14.02 11.86
N ASP A 256 -27.81 -13.29 12.91
CA ASP A 256 -26.63 -13.58 13.72
C ASP A 256 -26.71 -14.95 14.38
N GLU A 257 -27.90 -15.40 14.79
CA GLU A 257 -28.11 -16.73 15.37
C GLU A 257 -27.86 -17.84 14.35
N GLU A 258 -28.32 -17.67 13.10
CA GLU A 258 -28.08 -18.64 12.03
C GLU A 258 -26.59 -18.76 11.71
N VAL A 259 -25.89 -17.62 11.63
CA VAL A 259 -24.43 -17.59 11.42
C VAL A 259 -23.71 -18.27 12.57
N ALA A 260 -24.03 -17.91 13.82
CA ALA A 260 -23.40 -18.48 15.01
C ALA A 260 -23.61 -20.00 15.10
N ALA A 261 -24.83 -20.48 14.86
CA ALA A 261 -25.14 -21.90 14.86
C ALA A 261 -24.33 -22.64 13.78
N ARG A 262 -24.20 -22.06 12.59
CA ARG A 262 -23.47 -22.69 11.49
C ARG A 262 -21.95 -22.69 11.71
N VAL A 263 -21.39 -21.61 12.27
CA VAL A 263 -19.98 -21.55 12.70
C VAL A 263 -19.68 -22.61 13.75
N ALA A 264 -20.53 -22.72 14.79
CA ALA A 264 -20.35 -23.70 15.85
C ALA A 264 -20.41 -25.15 15.35
N ALA A 265 -21.26 -25.41 14.34
CA ALA A 265 -21.36 -26.73 13.72
C ALA A 265 -20.13 -27.06 12.84
N ALA A 266 -19.60 -26.08 12.08
CA ALA A 266 -18.61 -26.34 11.04
C ALA A 266 -17.14 -26.17 11.47
N VAL A 267 -16.84 -25.23 12.35
CA VAL A 267 -15.44 -24.85 12.65
C VAL A 267 -14.91 -25.68 13.81
N ARG A 268 -14.01 -26.64 13.52
CA ARG A 268 -13.50 -27.61 14.49
C ARG A 268 -12.00 -27.45 14.77
N PRO A 269 -11.54 -27.56 16.04
CA PRO A 269 -10.10 -27.50 16.39
C PRO A 269 -9.23 -28.50 15.59
N GLU A 270 -9.79 -29.66 15.25
CA GLU A 270 -9.12 -30.73 14.51
C GLU A 270 -8.65 -30.27 13.12
N MET A 271 -9.43 -29.41 12.45
CA MET A 271 -9.07 -28.83 11.15
C MET A 271 -7.78 -28.01 11.26
N PHE A 272 -7.62 -27.23 12.34
CA PHE A 272 -6.42 -26.43 12.57
C PHE A 272 -5.21 -27.31 12.87
N ARG A 273 -5.36 -28.34 13.72
CA ARG A 273 -4.27 -29.29 14.02
C ARG A 273 -3.81 -30.04 12.77
N ALA A 274 -4.76 -30.51 11.95
CA ALA A 274 -4.47 -31.22 10.71
C ALA A 274 -3.72 -30.33 9.70
N ASN A 275 -4.13 -29.06 9.55
CA ASN A 275 -3.43 -28.13 8.67
C ASN A 275 -2.03 -27.73 9.17
N ALA A 276 -1.86 -27.60 10.49
CA ALA A 276 -0.55 -27.31 11.08
C ALA A 276 0.45 -28.45 10.84
N ALA A 277 -0.01 -29.71 10.96
CA ALA A 277 0.83 -30.89 10.74
C ALA A 277 1.36 -30.97 9.29
N ARG A 278 0.52 -30.64 8.30
CA ARG A 278 0.87 -30.71 6.86
C ARG A 278 1.57 -29.46 6.31
N LEU A 279 1.76 -28.40 7.10
CA LEU A 279 2.19 -27.08 6.62
C LEU A 279 3.52 -27.13 5.83
N ARG A 280 4.41 -28.07 6.18
CA ARG A 280 5.74 -28.21 5.56
C ARG A 280 5.79 -29.21 4.40
N GLU A 281 4.73 -29.98 4.17
CA GLU A 281 4.71 -31.02 3.13
C GLU A 281 4.77 -30.42 1.71
N GLY A 282 4.13 -29.27 1.52
CA GLY A 282 4.06 -28.56 0.24
C GLY A 282 3.39 -29.35 -0.88
N THR A 283 3.40 -28.77 -2.08
CA THR A 283 3.00 -29.46 -3.32
C THR A 283 4.14 -30.32 -3.85
N GLN A 284 3.88 -31.14 -4.88
CA GLN A 284 4.96 -31.86 -5.56
C GLN A 284 6.01 -30.88 -6.11
N ALA A 285 5.57 -29.81 -6.77
CA ALA A 285 6.45 -28.75 -7.24
C ALA A 285 7.32 -28.11 -6.14
N TRP A 286 6.85 -28.02 -4.88
CA TRP A 286 7.67 -27.55 -3.76
C TRP A 286 8.76 -28.55 -3.38
N ARG A 287 8.43 -29.85 -3.38
CA ARG A 287 9.38 -30.92 -3.05
C ARG A 287 10.43 -31.15 -4.13
N ASP A 288 10.09 -30.83 -5.38
CA ASP A 288 10.97 -30.96 -6.54
C ASP A 288 11.99 -29.81 -6.65
N ILE A 289 11.88 -28.76 -5.81
CA ILE A 289 12.87 -27.68 -5.79
C ILE A 289 14.20 -28.22 -5.25
N GLU A 290 15.20 -28.31 -6.12
CA GLU A 290 16.57 -28.58 -5.72
C GLU A 290 17.15 -27.37 -4.97
N ALA A 291 17.50 -27.58 -3.70
CA ALA A 291 18.13 -26.56 -2.85
C ALA A 291 19.50 -27.09 -2.37
N PRO A 292 20.60 -26.81 -3.09
CA PRO A 292 21.93 -27.23 -2.64
C PRO A 292 22.24 -26.61 -1.28
N GLY A 293 22.60 -27.44 -0.30
CA GLY A 293 22.95 -26.98 1.04
C GLY A 293 24.22 -26.12 1.08
N GLY A 294 24.43 -25.41 2.19
CA GLY A 294 25.62 -24.60 2.43
C GLY A 294 25.35 -23.40 3.34
N THR A 295 26.43 -22.79 3.86
CA THR A 295 26.33 -21.58 4.70
C THR A 295 26.49 -20.27 3.90
N ARG A 296 26.93 -20.36 2.64
CA ARG A 296 27.09 -19.22 1.73
C ARG A 296 26.16 -19.37 0.53
N PHE A 297 25.41 -18.32 0.23
CA PHE A 297 24.56 -18.27 -0.97
C PHE A 297 25.44 -18.18 -2.22
N ARG A 298 25.20 -19.05 -3.20
CA ARG A 298 25.89 -19.03 -4.49
C ARG A 298 25.15 -18.06 -5.41
N TRP A 299 25.72 -16.86 -5.58
CA TRP A 299 25.15 -15.85 -6.46
C TRP A 299 25.32 -16.27 -7.91
N ASP A 300 24.22 -16.32 -8.64
CA ASP A 300 24.19 -16.48 -10.09
C ASP A 300 24.19 -15.09 -10.75
N PRO A 301 25.22 -14.72 -11.52
CA PRO A 301 25.31 -13.41 -12.17
C PRO A 301 24.19 -13.17 -13.20
N ASP A 302 23.61 -14.23 -13.76
CA ASP A 302 22.55 -14.17 -14.77
C ASP A 302 21.15 -14.11 -14.14
N SER A 303 21.05 -14.27 -12.81
CA SER A 303 19.77 -14.21 -12.13
C SER A 303 19.14 -12.82 -12.22
N THR A 304 17.96 -12.75 -12.84
CA THR A 304 17.13 -11.54 -12.84
C THR A 304 16.21 -11.44 -11.62
N TYR A 305 16.27 -12.40 -10.69
CA TYR A 305 15.45 -12.46 -9.48
C TYR A 305 16.23 -12.22 -8.18
N ILE A 306 17.41 -12.82 -8.03
CA ILE A 306 18.20 -12.76 -6.80
C ILE A 306 19.61 -12.28 -7.14
N ARG A 307 19.94 -11.02 -6.80
CA ARG A 307 21.26 -10.42 -7.03
C ARG A 307 21.87 -9.92 -5.73
N ARG A 308 23.20 -10.03 -5.61
CA ARG A 308 23.93 -9.56 -4.43
C ARG A 308 23.78 -8.03 -4.33
N PRO A 309 23.15 -7.49 -3.27
CA PRO A 309 22.96 -6.05 -3.15
C PRO A 309 24.28 -5.34 -2.82
N PRO A 310 24.45 -4.07 -3.22
CA PRO A 310 25.73 -3.37 -3.08
C PRO A 310 25.99 -2.84 -1.67
N HIS A 311 24.99 -2.81 -0.77
CA HIS A 311 25.03 -2.11 0.53
C HIS A 311 26.19 -2.46 1.48
N LEU A 312 26.78 -3.64 1.33
CA LEU A 312 27.88 -4.15 2.17
C LEU A 312 29.16 -4.45 1.35
N THR A 313 29.23 -3.93 0.12
CA THR A 313 30.42 -4.06 -0.73
C THR A 313 31.42 -3.00 -0.30
N ASP A 314 32.69 -3.39 -0.16
CA ASP A 314 33.81 -2.51 0.22
C ASP A 314 33.53 -1.66 1.48
N LEU A 315 32.74 -2.20 2.43
CA LEU A 315 32.40 -1.51 3.66
C LEU A 315 33.66 -1.34 4.55
N PRO A 316 34.05 -0.11 4.89
CA PRO A 316 35.17 0.11 5.81
C PRO A 316 34.85 -0.47 7.19
N ALA A 317 35.88 -1.03 7.84
CA ALA A 317 35.77 -1.62 9.18
C ALA A 317 35.21 -0.61 10.20
N GLU A 318 35.68 0.64 10.13
CA GLU A 318 35.20 1.75 10.95
C GLU A 318 34.14 2.60 10.24
N ALA A 319 33.30 3.26 11.03
CA ALA A 319 32.32 4.20 10.51
C ALA A 319 32.97 5.51 10.05
N SER A 320 32.37 6.18 9.06
CA SER A 320 32.83 7.51 8.64
C SER A 320 32.51 8.55 9.71
N GLU A 321 33.50 9.36 10.08
CA GLU A 321 33.31 10.49 10.99
C GLU A 321 32.51 11.64 10.34
N ARG A 322 32.41 11.68 9.01
CA ARG A 322 31.79 12.80 8.30
C ARG A 322 30.35 12.50 7.93
N LEU A 323 29.44 12.91 8.80
CA LEU A 323 28.02 13.07 8.48
C LEU A 323 27.83 14.51 7.98
N ARG A 324 27.90 14.74 6.67
CA ARG A 324 27.62 16.06 6.06
C ARG A 324 26.88 15.89 4.74
N VAL A 325 25.92 16.78 4.49
CA VAL A 325 25.29 16.97 3.19
C VAL A 325 25.63 18.38 2.72
N ASP A 326 26.30 18.50 1.58
CA ASP A 326 26.73 19.79 1.04
C ASP A 326 26.31 19.91 -0.42
N ARG A 327 25.71 21.05 -0.79
CA ARG A 327 25.28 21.36 -2.15
C ARG A 327 24.43 20.26 -2.80
N ALA A 328 23.56 19.62 -2.02
CA ALA A 328 22.67 18.58 -2.52
C ALA A 328 21.58 19.15 -3.42
N ARG A 329 21.19 18.41 -4.45
CA ARG A 329 20.08 18.77 -5.34
C ARG A 329 18.78 18.09 -4.90
N VAL A 330 17.65 18.74 -5.16
CA VAL A 330 16.34 18.12 -4.93
C VAL A 330 16.06 17.11 -6.04
N LEU A 331 15.93 15.84 -5.68
CA LEU A 331 15.50 14.80 -6.61
C LEU A 331 13.98 14.83 -6.81
N LEU A 332 13.23 15.15 -5.75
CA LEU A 332 11.77 15.14 -5.70
C LEU A 332 11.25 16.22 -4.75
N LEU A 333 10.23 16.96 -5.20
CA LEU A 333 9.38 17.80 -4.36
C LEU A 333 7.97 17.22 -4.40
N LEU A 334 7.54 16.64 -3.29
CA LEU A 334 6.30 15.88 -3.20
C LEU A 334 5.29 16.58 -2.29
N GLY A 335 4.01 16.35 -2.53
CA GLY A 335 2.93 16.82 -1.66
C GLY A 335 2.69 15.92 -0.45
N ASP A 336 1.48 15.99 0.09
CA ASP A 336 0.99 15.17 1.20
C ASP A 336 0.71 13.72 0.76
N ASP A 337 0.57 12.83 1.75
CA ASP A 337 0.05 11.46 1.60
C ASP A 337 0.83 10.57 0.62
N VAL A 338 2.13 10.80 0.50
CA VAL A 338 3.02 9.95 -0.29
C VAL A 338 3.19 8.59 0.40
N THR A 339 2.35 7.64 0.04
CA THR A 339 2.43 6.26 0.52
C THR A 339 3.72 5.54 0.06
N THR A 340 4.10 4.48 0.78
CA THR A 340 5.14 3.53 0.37
C THR A 340 4.84 2.79 -0.93
N ASP A 341 3.59 2.75 -1.40
CA ASP A 341 3.25 2.26 -2.74
C ASP A 341 3.64 3.27 -3.84
N HIS A 342 3.67 4.57 -3.54
CA HIS A 342 4.25 5.59 -4.42
C HIS A 342 5.77 5.47 -4.48
N ILE A 343 6.42 5.30 -3.33
CA ILE A 343 7.89 5.21 -3.19
C ILE A 343 8.43 3.89 -3.75
N SER A 344 7.77 2.76 -3.47
CA SER A 344 8.20 1.42 -3.90
C SER A 344 6.98 0.60 -4.35
N PRO A 345 6.52 0.79 -5.60
CA PRO A 345 5.40 0.03 -6.14
C PRO A 345 5.68 -1.47 -6.11
N ALA A 346 4.63 -2.28 -5.93
CA ALA A 346 4.72 -3.74 -5.93
C ALA A 346 4.06 -4.39 -7.14
N GLY A 347 3.32 -3.62 -7.95
CA GLY A 347 2.51 -4.10 -9.06
C GLY A 347 3.31 -4.39 -10.34
N ALA A 348 2.60 -4.38 -11.46
CA ALA A 348 3.16 -4.68 -12.78
C ALA A 348 4.25 -3.69 -13.21
N ILE A 349 5.22 -4.19 -13.98
CA ILE A 349 6.31 -3.42 -14.59
C ILE A 349 5.91 -3.10 -16.04
N LYS A 350 5.96 -1.83 -16.42
CA LYS A 350 5.71 -1.41 -17.82
C LYS A 350 6.99 -1.46 -18.65
N ALA A 351 6.88 -1.82 -19.93
CA ALA A 351 8.02 -2.02 -20.83
C ALA A 351 8.80 -0.73 -21.15
N ASP A 352 8.12 0.41 -21.15
CA ASP A 352 8.68 1.73 -21.44
C ASP A 352 9.40 2.38 -20.24
N THR A 353 9.39 1.73 -19.07
CA THR A 353 10.07 2.22 -17.85
C THR A 353 11.52 1.72 -17.77
N PRO A 354 12.39 2.37 -16.98
CA PRO A 354 13.78 1.92 -16.80
C PRO A 354 13.88 0.44 -16.39
N ALA A 355 13.02 -0.03 -15.49
CA ALA A 355 12.99 -1.43 -15.06
C ALA A 355 12.57 -2.39 -16.19
N GLY A 356 11.60 -1.99 -17.03
CA GLY A 356 11.17 -2.77 -18.19
C GLY A 356 12.25 -2.87 -19.26
N LYS A 357 12.95 -1.77 -19.54
CA LYS A 357 14.10 -1.73 -20.46
C LYS A 357 15.21 -2.65 -19.97
N TYR A 358 15.60 -2.54 -18.70
CA TYR A 358 16.60 -3.43 -18.09
C TYR A 358 16.24 -4.91 -18.23
N LEU A 359 14.99 -5.30 -17.96
CA LEU A 359 14.55 -6.68 -18.12
C LEU A 359 14.60 -7.15 -19.58
N THR A 360 14.20 -6.29 -20.52
CA THR A 360 14.24 -6.57 -21.96
C THR A 360 15.69 -6.75 -22.45
N GLU A 361 16.60 -5.88 -22.01
CA GLU A 361 18.04 -5.96 -22.31
C GLU A 361 18.68 -7.25 -21.77
N HIS A 362 18.11 -7.82 -20.70
CA HIS A 362 18.50 -9.12 -20.15
C HIS A 362 17.70 -10.30 -20.73
N GLY A 363 17.05 -10.11 -21.89
CA GLY A 363 16.37 -11.16 -22.64
C GLY A 363 15.04 -11.64 -22.04
N ILE A 364 14.47 -10.91 -21.09
CA ILE A 364 13.18 -11.28 -20.49
C ILE A 364 12.03 -10.73 -21.34
N GLU A 365 11.10 -11.60 -21.72
CA GLU A 365 9.89 -11.18 -22.43
C GLU A 365 8.90 -10.45 -21.51
N ARG A 366 8.09 -9.55 -22.08
CA ARG A 366 7.13 -8.73 -21.33
C ARG A 366 6.19 -9.56 -20.43
N ARG A 367 5.76 -10.74 -20.88
CA ARG A 367 4.90 -11.65 -20.09
C ARG A 367 5.59 -12.18 -18.83
N ASP A 368 6.92 -12.22 -18.84
CA ASP A 368 7.76 -12.76 -17.76
C ASP A 368 8.41 -11.68 -16.90
N PHE A 369 8.11 -10.41 -17.15
CA PHE A 369 8.52 -9.32 -16.26
C PHE A 369 8.06 -9.54 -14.82
N ASN A 370 6.89 -10.15 -14.67
CA ASN A 370 6.20 -10.36 -13.40
C ASN A 370 5.93 -8.99 -12.74
N SER A 371 6.10 -8.89 -11.42
CA SER A 371 5.79 -7.69 -10.64
C SER A 371 7.02 -7.16 -9.92
N TYR A 372 7.04 -5.86 -9.57
CA TYR A 372 8.08 -5.32 -8.69
C TYR A 372 8.17 -6.09 -7.38
N GLY A 373 7.04 -6.54 -6.82
CA GLY A 373 7.02 -7.37 -5.63
C GLY A 373 7.82 -8.68 -5.77
N SER A 374 7.74 -9.34 -6.92
CA SER A 374 8.49 -10.56 -7.23
C SER A 374 9.99 -10.31 -7.45
N ARG A 375 10.37 -9.09 -7.82
CA ARG A 375 11.75 -8.70 -8.17
C ARG A 375 12.53 -8.13 -6.99
N ARG A 376 11.99 -8.21 -5.76
CA ARG A 376 12.61 -7.65 -4.54
C ARG A 376 13.98 -8.22 -4.17
N GLY A 377 14.34 -9.40 -4.69
CA GLY A 377 15.68 -9.96 -4.53
C GLY A 377 16.72 -9.36 -5.49
N ASN A 378 16.28 -8.55 -6.47
CA ASN A 378 17.12 -7.94 -7.48
C ASN A 378 17.11 -6.42 -7.32
N HIS A 379 18.20 -5.87 -6.78
CA HIS A 379 18.33 -4.44 -6.57
C HIS A 379 18.32 -3.63 -7.88
N GLU A 380 18.82 -4.16 -9.00
CA GLU A 380 18.83 -3.46 -10.28
C GLU A 380 17.40 -3.08 -10.74
N VAL A 381 16.45 -4.01 -10.57
CA VAL A 381 15.04 -3.76 -10.91
C VAL A 381 14.39 -2.84 -9.88
N MET A 382 14.68 -3.05 -8.60
CA MET A 382 14.01 -2.31 -7.53
C MET A 382 14.44 -0.85 -7.43
N ILE A 383 15.72 -0.53 -7.69
CA ILE A 383 16.18 0.86 -7.76
C ILE A 383 15.48 1.59 -8.91
N ARG A 384 15.43 0.96 -10.09
CA ARG A 384 14.69 1.47 -11.27
C ARG A 384 13.19 1.61 -11.03
N GLY A 385 12.63 0.80 -10.15
CA GLY A 385 11.24 0.87 -9.73
C GLY A 385 10.95 1.87 -8.61
N THR A 386 11.98 2.45 -7.99
CA THR A 386 11.79 3.39 -6.87
C THR A 386 11.23 4.70 -7.40
N PHE A 387 10.13 5.15 -6.78
CA PHE A 387 9.30 6.28 -7.22
C PHE A 387 8.67 6.09 -8.62
N ALA A 388 8.65 4.88 -9.19
CA ALA A 388 8.10 4.61 -10.51
C ALA A 388 6.56 4.39 -10.53
N ASN A 389 5.87 4.72 -9.45
CA ASN A 389 4.42 4.58 -9.39
C ASN A 389 3.76 5.55 -10.38
N ILE A 390 2.84 5.04 -11.20
CA ILE A 390 2.17 5.79 -12.27
C ILE A 390 1.31 6.97 -11.79
N ARG A 391 1.02 7.06 -10.48
CA ARG A 391 0.25 8.14 -9.86
C ARG A 391 1.11 9.10 -9.03
N LEU A 392 2.43 8.90 -8.98
CA LEU A 392 3.31 9.84 -8.30
C LEU A 392 3.26 11.19 -9.03
N ARG A 393 3.07 12.26 -8.25
CA ARG A 393 3.13 13.64 -8.74
C ARG A 393 4.35 14.32 -8.12
N ASN A 394 5.26 14.78 -8.97
CA ASN A 394 6.45 15.49 -8.56
C ASN A 394 6.34 16.96 -8.97
N GLN A 395 6.34 17.87 -8.01
CA GLN A 395 6.06 19.29 -8.24
C GLN A 395 7.16 19.99 -9.06
N ILE A 396 8.41 19.48 -9.04
CA ILE A 396 9.47 20.01 -9.92
C ILE A 396 9.31 19.59 -11.39
N ALA A 397 8.47 18.60 -11.69
CA ALA A 397 8.17 18.17 -13.07
C ALA A 397 6.66 18.34 -13.38
N PRO A 398 6.15 19.59 -13.40
CA PRO A 398 4.73 19.85 -13.56
C PRO A 398 4.19 19.30 -14.89
N GLY A 399 2.95 18.83 -14.88
CA GLY A 399 2.30 18.21 -16.04
C GLY A 399 2.64 16.74 -16.26
N THR A 400 3.44 16.13 -15.38
CA THR A 400 3.75 14.69 -15.43
C THR A 400 3.07 13.90 -14.32
N GLU A 401 2.75 12.63 -14.59
CA GLU A 401 2.39 11.62 -13.60
C GLU A 401 3.28 10.39 -13.83
N GLY A 402 3.88 9.85 -12.76
CA GLY A 402 4.77 8.71 -12.84
C GLY A 402 6.15 8.96 -12.23
N GLY A 403 7.10 8.09 -12.59
CA GLY A 403 8.48 8.16 -12.12
C GLY A 403 9.34 9.20 -12.81
N TYR A 404 8.87 10.45 -12.83
CA TYR A 404 9.51 11.56 -13.53
C TYR A 404 10.07 12.63 -12.58
N THR A 405 11.16 13.26 -13.01
CA THR A 405 11.79 14.40 -12.34
C THR A 405 12.48 15.31 -13.35
N ARG A 406 13.07 16.41 -12.89
CA ARG A 406 13.98 17.25 -13.70
C ARG A 406 15.42 16.91 -13.38
N ASP A 407 16.23 16.78 -14.43
CA ASP A 407 17.64 16.49 -14.32
C ASP A 407 18.49 17.76 -14.50
N PHE A 408 18.77 18.45 -13.40
CA PHE A 408 19.59 19.67 -13.37
C PHE A 408 21.08 19.42 -13.60
N THR A 409 21.51 18.18 -13.85
CA THR A 409 22.87 17.91 -14.37
C THR A 409 22.99 18.24 -15.85
N GLN A 410 21.86 18.33 -16.55
CA GLN A 410 21.77 18.66 -17.97
C GLN A 410 21.27 20.09 -18.16
N GLU A 411 21.67 20.71 -19.27
CA GLU A 411 21.28 22.08 -19.61
C GLU A 411 19.75 22.22 -19.67
N GLY A 412 19.21 23.24 -19.00
CA GLY A 412 17.77 23.50 -18.93
C GLY A 412 16.97 22.60 -17.98
N GLY A 413 17.59 21.58 -17.38
CA GLY A 413 16.92 20.67 -16.45
C GLY A 413 15.76 19.89 -17.10
N PRO A 414 16.00 19.12 -18.17
CA PRO A 414 14.94 18.39 -18.88
C PRO A 414 14.23 17.38 -17.97
N VAL A 415 12.97 17.09 -18.29
CA VAL A 415 12.22 16.01 -17.65
C VAL A 415 12.82 14.67 -18.06
N SER A 416 13.08 13.80 -17.09
CA SER A 416 13.63 12.46 -17.27
C SER A 416 13.06 11.48 -16.24
N PHE A 417 13.35 10.18 -16.40
CA PHE A 417 13.02 9.22 -15.35
C PHE A 417 13.89 9.46 -14.12
N ILE A 418 13.30 9.29 -12.94
CA ILE A 418 13.99 9.47 -11.65
C ILE A 418 15.27 8.64 -11.55
N TYR A 419 15.21 7.39 -12.02
CA TYR A 419 16.39 6.52 -12.05
C TYR A 419 17.51 7.11 -12.91
N ASP A 420 17.20 7.54 -14.12
CA ASP A 420 18.20 8.07 -15.06
C ASP A 420 18.85 9.36 -14.53
N ALA A 421 18.03 10.29 -14.02
CA ALA A 421 18.53 11.50 -13.35
C ALA A 421 19.44 11.15 -12.16
N SER A 422 19.03 10.20 -11.32
CA SER A 422 19.82 9.79 -10.15
C SER A 422 21.19 9.24 -10.53
N GLN A 423 21.31 8.55 -11.68
CA GLN A 423 22.58 8.04 -12.17
C GLN A 423 23.51 9.16 -12.62
N ASN A 424 22.97 10.20 -13.28
CA ASN A 424 23.74 11.37 -13.68
C ASN A 424 24.26 12.14 -12.46
N TYR A 425 23.42 12.37 -11.44
CA TYR A 425 23.85 13.00 -10.18
C TYR A 425 24.93 12.19 -9.46
N GLN A 426 24.78 10.86 -9.41
CA GLN A 426 25.78 9.98 -8.79
C GLN A 426 27.10 9.99 -9.55
N ALA A 427 27.08 10.01 -10.89
CA ALA A 427 28.29 10.11 -11.71
C ALA A 427 29.05 11.44 -11.47
N GLN A 428 28.33 12.52 -11.15
CA GLN A 428 28.91 13.81 -10.79
C GLN A 428 29.24 13.96 -9.28
N GLY A 429 28.96 12.93 -8.47
CA GLY A 429 29.16 12.99 -7.01
C GLY A 429 28.24 13.98 -6.29
N THR A 430 27.10 14.35 -6.90
CA THR A 430 26.15 15.31 -6.33
C THR A 430 25.20 14.59 -5.37
N PRO A 431 25.16 14.96 -4.07
CA PRO A 431 24.22 14.37 -3.13
C PRO A 431 22.79 14.81 -3.44
N LEU A 432 21.81 13.99 -3.06
CA LEU A 432 20.40 14.26 -3.33
C LEU A 432 19.59 14.42 -2.03
N VAL A 433 18.54 15.23 -2.09
CA VAL A 433 17.52 15.36 -1.05
C VAL A 433 16.12 15.23 -1.63
N ILE A 434 15.15 14.89 -0.77
CA ILE A 434 13.73 14.89 -1.11
C ILE A 434 13.03 15.89 -0.19
N LEU A 435 12.13 16.69 -0.76
CA LEU A 435 11.17 17.51 -0.03
C LEU A 435 9.80 16.84 -0.10
N ALA A 436 9.06 16.79 1.02
CA ALA A 436 7.74 16.16 1.07
C ALA A 436 6.78 16.91 1.99
N GLY A 437 5.47 16.73 1.77
CA GLY A 437 4.43 17.23 2.67
C GLY A 437 4.23 16.33 3.89
N LYS A 438 2.97 16.20 4.31
CA LYS A 438 2.51 15.45 5.48
C LYS A 438 2.40 13.96 5.20
N GLU A 439 2.53 13.17 6.26
CA GLU A 439 2.34 11.72 6.28
C GLU A 439 3.25 10.95 5.29
N TYR A 440 4.46 11.47 5.06
CA TYR A 440 5.41 10.86 4.13
C TYR A 440 5.74 9.42 4.53
N GLY A 441 5.52 8.50 3.60
CA GLY A 441 5.78 7.08 3.78
C GLY A 441 4.65 6.28 4.43
N SER A 442 3.41 6.72 4.35
CA SER A 442 2.27 5.97 4.88
C SER A 442 2.07 4.59 4.21
N GLY A 443 1.39 3.66 4.89
CA GLY A 443 0.96 2.39 4.30
C GLY A 443 1.83 1.15 4.62
N SER A 444 2.37 0.49 3.60
CA SER A 444 3.05 -0.81 3.73
C SER A 444 4.43 -0.69 4.38
N SER A 445 4.84 -1.66 5.22
CA SER A 445 6.16 -1.69 5.86
C SER A 445 7.32 -2.11 4.92
N ARG A 446 7.31 -1.68 3.66
CA ARG A 446 8.29 -2.09 2.63
C ARG A 446 9.62 -1.40 2.88
N ASP A 447 10.64 -2.17 3.24
CA ASP A 447 12.01 -1.68 3.41
C ASP A 447 12.61 -1.14 2.10
N TRP A 448 12.17 -1.66 0.94
CA TRP A 448 12.54 -1.14 -0.38
C TRP A 448 12.17 0.32 -0.60
N ALA A 449 11.19 0.88 0.12
CA ALA A 449 10.93 2.31 0.09
C ALA A 449 12.11 3.13 0.65
N ALA A 450 12.86 2.59 1.61
CA ALA A 450 14.07 3.22 2.13
C ALA A 450 15.33 2.78 1.37
N LYS A 451 15.47 1.48 1.04
CA LYS A 451 16.63 0.97 0.28
C LYS A 451 16.72 1.62 -1.09
N GLY A 452 15.60 1.71 -1.80
CA GLY A 452 15.51 2.38 -3.09
C GLY A 452 15.90 3.85 -2.98
N THR A 453 15.32 4.59 -2.03
CA THR A 453 15.66 5.99 -1.76
C THR A 453 17.16 6.18 -1.51
N ALA A 454 17.77 5.35 -0.66
CA ALA A 454 19.21 5.41 -0.40
C ALA A 454 20.07 5.08 -1.64
N LEU A 455 19.67 4.07 -2.42
CA LEU A 455 20.39 3.63 -3.62
C LEU A 455 20.24 4.57 -4.82
N LEU A 456 19.23 5.44 -4.83
CA LEU A 456 19.16 6.57 -5.75
C LEU A 456 20.13 7.70 -5.35
N GLY A 457 20.86 7.59 -4.23
CA GLY A 457 21.83 8.60 -3.79
C GLY A 457 21.25 9.66 -2.84
N VAL A 458 20.00 9.51 -2.40
CA VAL A 458 19.36 10.44 -1.45
C VAL A 458 20.03 10.33 -0.08
N LYS A 459 20.44 11.48 0.47
CA LYS A 459 21.11 11.60 1.76
C LYS A 459 20.18 12.08 2.87
N ALA A 460 19.18 12.89 2.54
CA ALA A 460 18.19 13.35 3.49
C ALA A 460 16.80 13.47 2.84
N VAL A 461 15.78 13.30 3.66
CA VAL A 461 14.39 13.66 3.33
C VAL A 461 13.99 14.77 4.30
N ILE A 462 13.38 15.85 3.81
CA ILE A 462 12.83 16.94 4.62
C ILE A 462 11.32 16.94 4.38
N ALA A 463 10.54 16.58 5.40
CA ALA A 463 9.09 16.44 5.29
C ALA A 463 8.35 17.26 6.34
N GLU A 464 7.07 17.55 6.16
CA GLU A 464 6.25 18.15 7.22
C GLU A 464 5.95 17.14 8.34
N SER A 465 5.73 15.87 7.97
CA SER A 465 5.60 14.76 8.93
C SER A 465 5.88 13.40 8.27
N TYR A 466 6.11 12.37 9.10
CA TYR A 466 6.43 11.01 8.65
C TYR A 466 5.49 9.98 9.26
N GLU A 467 5.21 8.91 8.52
CA GLU A 467 4.76 7.67 9.12
C GLU A 467 5.91 6.98 9.87
N ARG A 468 5.60 6.44 11.05
CA ARG A 468 6.56 5.91 12.03
C ARG A 468 7.49 4.82 11.46
N ILE A 469 6.96 3.85 10.73
CA ILE A 469 7.74 2.72 10.19
C ILE A 469 8.66 3.21 9.07
N HIS A 470 8.16 4.07 8.18
CA HIS A 470 8.97 4.58 7.08
C HIS A 470 10.14 5.44 7.59
N ARG A 471 9.91 6.31 8.57
CA ARG A 471 10.97 7.08 9.25
C ARG A 471 12.08 6.17 9.77
N SER A 472 11.76 5.13 10.53
CA SER A 472 12.77 4.20 11.05
C SER A 472 13.49 3.42 9.94
N ASN A 473 12.81 3.09 8.84
CA ASN A 473 13.44 2.44 7.68
C ASN A 473 14.46 3.36 6.98
N LEU A 474 14.18 4.65 6.83
CA LEU A 474 15.13 5.63 6.27
C LEU A 474 16.42 5.67 7.08
N ILE A 475 16.30 5.78 8.41
CA ILE A 475 17.44 5.75 9.33
C ILE A 475 18.21 4.43 9.19
N GLY A 476 17.50 3.30 9.13
CA GLY A 476 18.09 1.98 8.94
C GLY A 476 18.88 1.84 7.65
N MET A 477 18.64 2.70 6.65
CA MET A 477 19.38 2.76 5.39
C MET A 477 20.36 3.95 5.31
N GLY A 478 20.58 4.68 6.39
CA GLY A 478 21.50 5.81 6.44
C GLY A 478 20.98 7.10 5.78
N VAL A 479 19.67 7.20 5.53
CA VAL A 479 19.03 8.43 5.04
C VAL A 479 18.54 9.24 6.22
N LEU A 480 18.88 10.53 6.29
CA LEU A 480 18.54 11.42 7.40
C LEU A 480 17.08 11.91 7.27
N PRO A 481 16.15 11.52 8.17
CA PRO A 481 14.83 12.11 8.20
C PRO A 481 14.88 13.45 8.95
N LEU A 482 14.57 14.52 8.24
CA LEU A 482 14.40 15.85 8.78
C LEU A 482 12.95 16.27 8.67
N GLN A 483 12.50 17.07 9.63
CA GLN A 483 11.17 17.66 9.63
C GLN A 483 11.28 19.18 9.57
N PHE A 484 10.43 19.83 8.77
CA PHE A 484 10.33 21.29 8.78
C PHE A 484 9.98 21.82 10.19
N PRO A 485 10.33 23.09 10.50
CA PRO A 485 9.80 23.77 11.68
C PRO A 485 8.28 23.66 11.76
N GLU A 486 7.74 23.70 12.97
CA GLU A 486 6.29 23.63 13.15
C GLU A 486 5.58 24.76 12.37
N GLY A 487 4.61 24.37 11.54
CA GLY A 487 3.87 25.29 10.67
C GLY A 487 4.59 25.71 9.38
N ALA A 488 5.83 25.27 9.15
CA ALA A 488 6.58 25.53 7.92
C ALA A 488 6.48 24.35 6.93
N SER A 489 6.56 24.66 5.65
CA SER A 489 6.59 23.71 4.54
C SER A 489 7.56 24.19 3.45
N ALA A 490 7.75 23.38 2.40
CA ALA A 490 8.48 23.83 1.21
C ALA A 490 7.85 25.09 0.61
N GLU A 491 6.51 25.11 0.51
CA GLU A 491 5.76 26.25 -0.02
C GLU A 491 5.93 27.51 0.85
N SER A 492 5.75 27.41 2.17
CA SER A 492 5.85 28.58 3.05
C SER A 492 7.24 29.20 3.10
N LEU A 493 8.27 28.40 2.82
CA LEU A 493 9.67 28.81 2.78
C LEU A 493 10.14 29.21 1.37
N GLY A 494 9.27 29.12 0.36
CA GLY A 494 9.61 29.46 -1.04
C GLY A 494 10.60 28.50 -1.69
N LEU A 495 10.62 27.23 -1.27
CA LEU A 495 11.49 26.19 -1.81
C LEU A 495 10.86 25.59 -3.09
N GLY A 496 11.48 25.84 -4.23
CA GLY A 496 10.99 25.40 -5.55
C GLY A 496 11.64 24.10 -6.05
N GLY A 497 12.69 23.64 -5.37
CA GLY A 497 13.44 22.44 -5.73
C GLY A 497 14.50 22.62 -6.83
N GLU A 498 14.72 23.85 -7.30
CA GLU A 498 15.86 24.14 -8.19
C GLU A 498 17.13 24.47 -7.40
N GLU A 499 16.98 24.99 -6.18
CA GLU A 499 18.05 25.35 -5.27
C GLU A 499 18.88 24.14 -4.80
N THR A 500 20.13 24.41 -4.39
CA THR A 500 20.95 23.41 -3.68
C THR A 500 20.78 23.52 -2.17
N PHE A 501 20.94 22.41 -1.45
CA PHE A 501 20.78 22.32 0.01
C PHE A 501 22.09 21.89 0.68
N SER A 502 22.47 22.59 1.74
CA SER A 502 23.51 22.17 2.68
C SER A 502 22.92 21.97 4.07
N ILE A 503 23.29 20.88 4.73
CA ILE A 503 22.81 20.50 6.07
C ILE A 503 24.02 20.38 7.00
N SER A 504 23.99 21.12 8.10
CA SER A 504 25.08 21.20 9.08
C SER A 504 24.60 20.98 10.52
N GLY A 505 25.50 20.51 11.40
CA GLY A 505 25.21 20.25 12.82
C GLY A 505 24.95 18.77 13.16
N ILE A 506 24.76 17.91 12.15
CA ILE A 506 24.49 16.47 12.36
C ILE A 506 25.69 15.70 12.96
N THR A 507 26.90 16.25 12.87
CA THR A 507 28.13 15.67 13.44
C THR A 507 28.10 15.55 14.96
N ALA A 508 27.21 16.29 15.64
CA ALA A 508 26.97 16.13 17.09
C ALA A 508 26.56 14.70 17.47
N LEU A 509 26.08 13.90 16.51
CA LEU A 509 25.86 12.46 16.71
C LEU A 509 27.14 11.71 17.08
N ASN A 510 28.29 12.10 16.54
CA ASN A 510 29.57 11.43 16.79
C ASN A 510 30.02 11.58 18.26
N ASP A 511 29.60 12.66 18.91
CA ASP A 511 29.91 12.95 20.31
C ASP A 511 28.95 12.27 21.30
N GLY A 512 28.10 11.36 20.80
CA GLY A 512 27.13 10.59 21.59
C GLY A 512 25.79 11.31 21.85
N GLY A 513 25.65 12.56 21.44
CA GLY A 513 24.39 13.31 21.50
C GLY A 513 23.44 12.97 20.35
N ILE A 514 22.19 13.45 20.43
CA ILE A 514 21.27 13.55 19.28
C ILE A 514 20.88 15.02 19.19
N PRO A 515 21.31 15.76 18.15
CA PRO A 515 20.91 17.15 18.01
C PRO A 515 19.39 17.23 17.81
N GLU A 516 18.72 18.15 18.51
CA GLU A 516 17.27 18.36 18.34
C GLU A 516 16.94 18.89 16.94
N THR A 517 17.77 19.82 16.44
CA THR A 517 17.65 20.42 15.12
C THR A 517 19.01 20.46 14.41
N VAL A 518 18.97 20.61 13.09
CA VAL A 518 20.12 20.88 12.23
C VAL A 518 19.83 22.08 11.33
N LYS A 519 20.87 22.86 11.04
CA LYS A 519 20.74 24.03 10.18
C LYS A 519 20.72 23.58 8.72
N VAL A 520 19.67 23.94 8.01
CA VAL A 520 19.50 23.78 6.56
C VAL A 520 19.65 25.14 5.90
N THR A 521 20.46 25.22 4.85
CA THR A 521 20.68 26.43 4.05
C THR A 521 20.62 26.12 2.57
N THR A 522 20.09 27.05 1.78
CA THR A 522 20.05 26.96 0.33
C THR A 522 20.94 27.99 -0.35
N ASP A 523 21.27 27.78 -1.63
CA ASP A 523 22.02 28.77 -2.43
C ASP A 523 21.21 30.02 -2.82
N ASN A 524 19.88 29.97 -2.71
CA ASN A 524 18.99 31.13 -2.88
C ASN A 524 18.78 31.95 -1.59
N GLY A 525 19.46 31.60 -0.48
CA GLY A 525 19.48 32.37 0.76
C GLY A 525 18.44 31.96 1.81
N VAL A 526 17.59 30.97 1.54
CA VAL A 526 16.67 30.41 2.54
C VAL A 526 17.47 29.62 3.58
N ALA A 527 17.15 29.82 4.86
CA ALA A 527 17.76 29.09 5.96
C ALA A 527 16.74 28.82 7.06
N PHE A 528 16.79 27.61 7.63
CA PHE A 528 15.90 27.19 8.70
C PHE A 528 16.51 26.06 9.53
N ASP A 529 16.03 25.89 10.76
CA ASP A 529 16.41 24.78 11.62
C ASP A 529 15.41 23.64 11.47
N ALA A 530 15.84 22.55 10.84
CA ALA A 530 15.01 21.37 10.66
C ALA A 530 15.13 20.45 11.86
N LYS A 531 14.00 19.93 12.37
CA LYS A 531 14.00 18.96 13.46
C LYS A 531 14.57 17.63 13.00
N VAL A 532 15.52 17.10 13.75
CA VAL A 532 16.12 15.78 13.48
C VAL A 532 15.16 14.72 13.98
N ARG A 533 14.74 13.82 13.09
CA ARG A 533 13.80 12.74 13.41
C ARG A 533 14.50 11.42 13.69
N ILE A 534 15.59 11.48 14.44
CA ILE A 534 16.25 10.33 15.07
C ILE A 534 15.79 10.34 16.52
N ASP A 535 14.88 9.43 16.86
CA ASP A 535 14.07 9.58 18.08
C ASP A 535 14.64 8.75 19.25
N THR A 536 15.67 7.92 19.02
CA THR A 536 16.28 7.06 20.04
C THR A 536 17.80 6.91 19.90
N PRO A 537 18.53 6.58 20.99
CA PRO A 537 19.98 6.29 20.92
C PRO A 537 20.34 5.15 19.95
N GLY A 538 19.55 4.08 19.88
CA GLY A 538 19.82 2.97 18.96
C GLY A 538 19.66 3.37 17.48
N GLU A 539 18.71 4.26 17.17
CA GLU A 539 18.59 4.85 15.83
C GLU A 539 19.80 5.73 15.48
N ALA A 540 20.33 6.47 16.45
CA ALA A 540 21.55 7.24 16.29
C ALA A 540 22.76 6.33 15.99
N ASP A 541 22.89 5.20 16.69
CA ASP A 541 23.94 4.20 16.43
C ASP A 541 23.85 3.64 15.00
N TYR A 542 22.63 3.35 14.52
CA TYR A 542 22.42 2.90 13.14
C TYR A 542 22.86 3.96 12.13
N TYR A 543 22.43 5.21 12.31
CA TYR A 543 22.75 6.29 11.39
C TYR A 543 24.26 6.58 11.34
N ARG A 544 24.94 6.63 12.51
CA ARG A 544 26.40 6.81 12.58
C ARG A 544 27.16 5.72 11.80
N ASN A 545 26.61 4.52 11.76
CA ASN A 545 27.20 3.41 11.03
C ASN A 545 26.86 3.41 9.53
N GLY A 546 26.06 4.35 9.04
CA GLY A 546 25.56 4.38 7.67
C GLY A 546 24.40 3.42 7.41
N GLY A 547 23.79 2.88 8.47
CA GLY A 547 22.65 1.97 8.41
C GLY A 547 22.72 0.81 9.40
N ILE A 548 21.59 0.13 9.58
CA ILE A 548 21.45 -0.99 10.53
C ILE A 548 22.29 -2.20 10.10
N LEU A 549 22.41 -2.47 8.79
CA LEU A 549 23.16 -3.62 8.28
C LEU A 549 24.66 -3.45 8.55
N GLN A 550 25.17 -2.23 8.33
CA GLN A 550 26.56 -1.85 8.60
C GLN A 550 26.85 -1.90 10.10
N TYR A 551 25.95 -1.38 10.94
CA TYR A 551 26.05 -1.47 12.40
C TYR A 551 26.15 -2.92 12.88
N VAL A 552 25.25 -3.80 12.40
CA VAL A 552 25.25 -5.21 12.79
C VAL A 552 26.54 -5.89 12.34
N LEU A 553 26.99 -5.67 11.10
CA LEU A 553 28.22 -6.28 10.61
C LEU A 553 29.44 -5.85 11.41
N ARG A 554 29.60 -4.54 11.68
CA ARG A 554 30.69 -4.02 12.52
C ARG A 554 30.63 -4.57 13.94
N SER A 555 29.44 -4.69 14.52
CA SER A 555 29.24 -5.27 15.85
C SER A 555 29.50 -6.78 15.93
N LEU A 556 29.48 -7.50 14.81
CA LEU A 556 29.80 -8.93 14.75
C LEU A 556 31.30 -9.17 14.58
N ILE A 557 32.03 -8.28 13.89
CA ILE A 557 33.48 -8.41 13.68
C ILE A 557 34.30 -7.79 14.82
N SER A 558 33.72 -6.90 15.63
CA SER A 558 34.36 -6.31 16.81
C SER A 558 34.25 -7.17 18.08
N LYS A 559 33.49 -8.27 18.01
CA LYS A 559 33.45 -9.33 19.02
C LYS A 559 34.46 -10.41 18.69
#